data_AF-A0A0S3F6N0-F1
#
_entry.id   AF-A0A0S3F6N0-F1
#
_cell.length_a   1.000
_cell.length_b   1.000
_cell.length_c   1.000
_cell.angle_alpha   90.00
_cell.angle_beta   90.00
_cell.angle_gamma   90.00
#
_symmetry.space_group_name_H-M   'P 1'
#
loop_
_entity.id
_entity.type
_entity.pdbx_description
1 polymer ?
#
loop_
_entity_poly.entity_id
_entity_poly.type
_entity_poly.pdbx_seq_one_letter_code
_entity_poly.pdbx_strand_id
1 'polypeptide(L)'
;MTDRFDPAEFDPPAPSPTSTPGDDYRLLLDAMRQAGAEGVAQPIAALVKRLEEDARDRARAADQALADRNKLHAAAHRLATASDGLTLDRLKEWLAAGLISVAIILVAAWAWRWAQEPKIETHAYGCSTGWDAKKAICKGKWVPLVETPAGQ
;
A
#
# COMPACT_ATOMS: atom_id res chain seq x y z
N MET A 1 -23.91 -41.95 58.48
CA MET A 1 -25.30 -42.25 58.89
C MET A 1 -26.20 -41.44 57.97
N THR A 2 -26.96 -42.14 57.14
CA THR A 2 -27.93 -41.56 56.20
C THR A 2 -29.05 -40.91 56.99
N ASP A 3 -29.16 -39.60 56.92
CA ASP A 3 -30.40 -38.91 57.28
C ASP A 3 -31.43 -39.38 56.25
N ARG A 4 -32.33 -40.26 56.71
CA ARG A 4 -33.30 -40.92 55.84
C ARG A 4 -34.36 -39.87 55.56
N PHE A 5 -34.36 -39.39 54.32
CA PHE A 5 -35.37 -38.49 53.77
C PHE A 5 -36.75 -38.86 54.31
N ASP A 6 -37.32 -37.99 55.14
CA ASP A 6 -38.63 -38.20 55.76
C ASP A 6 -39.69 -37.46 54.93
N PRO A 7 -40.48 -38.18 54.10
CA PRO A 7 -41.52 -37.56 53.30
C PRO A 7 -42.64 -36.92 54.15
N ALA A 8 -42.72 -37.22 55.45
CA ALA A 8 -43.70 -36.62 56.36
C ALA A 8 -43.38 -35.16 56.75
N GLU A 9 -42.15 -34.69 56.52
CA GLU A 9 -41.79 -33.27 56.70
C GLU A 9 -42.49 -32.37 55.67
N PHE A 10 -42.85 -32.94 54.52
CA PHE A 10 -43.52 -32.24 53.42
C PHE A 10 -45.05 -32.36 53.45
N ASP A 11 -45.63 -33.01 54.46
CA ASP A 11 -47.09 -33.07 54.59
C ASP A 11 -47.62 -31.66 54.91
N PRO A 12 -48.58 -31.15 54.12
CA PRO A 12 -49.11 -29.81 54.34
C PRO A 12 -49.80 -29.75 55.71
N PRO A 13 -49.64 -28.66 56.47
CA PRO A 13 -50.39 -28.46 57.70
C PRO A 13 -51.89 -28.54 57.41
N ALA A 14 -52.64 -29.17 58.31
CA ALA A 14 -54.08 -29.33 58.17
C ALA A 14 -54.74 -27.97 57.84
N PRO A 15 -55.66 -27.91 56.84
CA PRO A 15 -56.20 -26.64 56.38
C PRO A 15 -56.89 -25.92 57.53
N SER A 16 -56.49 -24.67 57.74
CA SER A 16 -57.12 -23.81 58.74
C SER A 16 -58.56 -23.49 58.29
N PRO A 17 -59.56 -23.54 59.17
CA PRO A 17 -60.98 -23.48 58.78
C PRO A 17 -61.47 -22.10 58.28
N THR A 18 -60.57 -21.18 57.92
CA THR A 18 -60.88 -19.77 57.59
C THR A 18 -60.15 -19.21 56.37
N SER A 19 -59.31 -19.97 55.64
CA SER A 19 -58.74 -19.51 54.35
C SER A 19 -59.38 -20.23 53.16
N THR A 20 -59.75 -19.47 52.13
CA THR A 20 -60.18 -20.04 50.86
C THR A 20 -58.97 -20.63 50.15
N PRO A 21 -59.02 -21.86 49.60
CA PRO A 21 -57.84 -22.51 49.02
C PRO A 21 -57.11 -21.69 47.95
N GLY A 22 -57.84 -20.83 47.22
CA GLY A 22 -57.26 -19.95 46.21
C GLY A 22 -56.37 -18.83 46.77
N ASP A 23 -56.58 -18.41 48.01
CA ASP A 23 -55.78 -17.35 48.65
C ASP A 23 -54.40 -17.88 49.05
N ASP A 24 -54.33 -19.13 49.53
CA ASP A 24 -53.09 -19.80 49.90
C ASP A 24 -52.19 -20.06 48.67
N TYR A 25 -52.77 -20.43 47.53
CA TYR A 25 -52.02 -20.59 46.27
C TYR A 25 -51.43 -19.27 45.76
N ARG A 26 -52.19 -18.17 45.89
CA ARG A 26 -51.71 -16.85 45.45
C ARG A 26 -50.56 -16.35 46.31
N LEU A 27 -50.66 -16.55 47.62
CA LEU A 27 -49.59 -16.23 48.56
C LEU A 27 -48.30 -17.00 48.22
N LEU A 28 -48.42 -18.30 47.88
CA LEU A 28 -47.28 -19.11 47.48
C LEU A 28 -46.66 -18.64 46.15
N LEU A 29 -47.49 -18.31 45.16
CA LEU A 29 -47.05 -17.79 43.86
C LEU A 29 -46.34 -16.44 43.98
N ASP A 30 -46.86 -15.54 44.82
CA ASP A 30 -46.23 -14.24 45.08
C ASP A 30 -44.89 -14.42 45.84
N ALA A 31 -44.82 -15.34 46.80
CA ALA A 31 -43.58 -15.67 47.49
C ALA A 31 -42.52 -16.24 46.53
N MET A 32 -42.91 -17.15 45.63
CA MET A 32 -42.03 -17.70 44.59
C MET A 32 -41.56 -16.64 43.60
N ARG A 33 -42.45 -15.72 43.20
CA ARG A 33 -42.13 -14.59 42.32
C ARG A 33 -41.14 -13.64 42.97
N GLN A 34 -41.32 -13.35 44.25
CA GLN A 34 -40.44 -12.48 45.03
C GLN A 34 -39.06 -13.13 45.25
N ALA A 35 -39.03 -14.41 45.63
CA ALA A 35 -37.78 -15.18 45.74
C ALA A 35 -37.03 -15.27 44.40
N GLY A 36 -37.75 -15.40 43.28
CA GLY A 36 -37.17 -15.36 41.93
C GLY A 36 -36.60 -13.98 41.56
N ALA A 37 -37.29 -12.89 41.92
CA ALA A 37 -36.81 -11.54 41.69
C ALA A 37 -35.55 -11.25 42.53
N GLU A 38 -35.53 -11.65 43.79
CA GLU A 38 -34.40 -11.47 44.71
C GLU A 38 -33.20 -12.33 44.31
N GLY A 39 -33.44 -13.58 43.89
CA GLY A 39 -32.39 -14.50 43.42
C GLY A 39 -31.69 -14.03 42.13
N VAL A 40 -32.36 -13.21 41.33
CA VAL A 40 -31.83 -12.69 40.06
C VAL A 40 -31.33 -11.23 40.17
N ALA A 41 -31.79 -10.47 41.17
CA ALA A 41 -31.37 -9.08 41.38
C ALA A 41 -29.87 -8.95 41.67
N GLN A 42 -29.31 -9.78 42.55
CA GLN A 42 -27.88 -9.79 42.86
C GLN A 42 -26.98 -10.11 41.65
N PRO A 43 -27.21 -11.20 40.89
CA PRO A 43 -26.38 -11.50 39.73
C PRO A 43 -26.53 -10.47 38.61
N ILE A 44 -27.73 -9.89 38.40
CA ILE A 44 -27.91 -8.80 37.43
C ILE A 44 -27.13 -7.55 37.86
N ALA A 45 -27.20 -7.14 39.12
CA ALA A 45 -26.47 -5.97 39.60
C ALA A 45 -24.95 -6.14 39.42
N ALA A 46 -24.43 -7.34 39.72
CA ALA A 46 -23.02 -7.68 39.50
C ALA A 46 -22.65 -7.69 38.00
N LEU A 47 -23.53 -8.20 37.13
CA LEU A 47 -23.32 -8.24 35.69
C LEU A 47 -23.33 -6.83 35.07
N VAL A 48 -24.28 -5.99 35.48
CA VAL A 48 -24.37 -4.59 35.03
C VAL A 48 -23.09 -3.84 35.40
N LYS A 49 -22.58 -4.03 36.62
CA LYS A 49 -21.33 -3.41 37.05
C LYS A 49 -20.13 -3.87 36.19
N ARG A 50 -20.04 -5.16 35.87
CA ARG A 50 -18.99 -5.69 34.96
C ARG A 50 -19.10 -5.14 33.55
N LEU A 51 -20.31 -5.00 33.02
CA LEU A 51 -20.54 -4.42 31.70
C LEU A 51 -20.14 -2.94 31.65
N GLU A 52 -20.40 -2.20 32.72
CA GLU A 52 -19.99 -0.80 32.81
C GLU A 52 -18.46 -0.67 32.89
N GLU A 53 -17.79 -1.56 33.62
CA GLU A 53 -16.33 -1.62 33.67
C GLU A 53 -15.73 -1.99 32.30
N ASP A 54 -16.24 -3.03 31.63
CA ASP A 54 -15.80 -3.44 30.29
C ASP A 54 -16.06 -2.35 29.24
N ALA A 55 -17.17 -1.63 29.33
CA ALA A 55 -17.44 -0.48 28.45
C ALA A 55 -16.42 0.65 28.64
N ARG A 56 -16.04 0.96 29.89
CA ARG A 56 -15.00 1.97 30.18
C ARG A 56 -13.63 1.53 29.69
N ASP A 57 -13.28 0.26 29.83
CA ASP A 57 -11.98 -0.24 29.38
C ASP A 57 -11.89 -0.28 27.85
N ARG A 58 -12.97 -0.64 27.15
CA ARG A 58 -13.02 -0.53 25.69
C ARG A 58 -12.93 0.90 25.20
N ALA A 59 -13.57 1.85 25.88
CA ALA A 59 -13.45 3.27 25.55
C ALA A 59 -11.99 3.75 25.68
N ARG A 60 -11.31 3.40 26.78
CA ARG A 60 -9.89 3.73 26.98
C ARG A 60 -8.99 3.10 25.92
N ALA A 61 -9.22 1.84 25.55
CA ALA A 61 -8.46 1.17 24.51
C ALA A 61 -8.66 1.83 23.14
N ALA A 62 -9.89 2.24 22.83
CA ALA A 62 -10.20 2.98 21.60
C ALA A 62 -9.50 4.35 21.58
N ASP A 63 -9.51 5.09 22.68
CA ASP A 63 -8.83 6.39 22.79
C ASP A 63 -7.31 6.25 22.59
N GLN A 64 -6.69 5.21 23.18
CA GLN A 64 -5.27 4.91 22.97
C GLN A 64 -4.96 4.60 21.50
N ALA A 65 -5.78 3.77 20.85
CA ALA A 65 -5.62 3.44 19.44
C ALA A 65 -5.77 4.68 18.54
N LEU A 66 -6.71 5.58 18.84
CA LEU A 66 -6.86 6.85 18.14
C LEU A 66 -5.65 7.76 18.35
N ALA A 67 -5.13 7.86 19.57
CA ALA A 67 -3.93 8.63 19.86
C ALA A 67 -2.71 8.12 19.09
N ASP A 68 -2.53 6.80 19.00
CA ASP A 68 -1.41 6.21 18.26
C ASP A 68 -1.56 6.39 16.73
N ARG A 69 -2.78 6.26 16.19
CA ARG A 69 -3.05 6.60 14.80
C ARG A 69 -2.77 8.08 14.51
N ASN A 70 -3.14 8.99 15.41
CA ASN A 70 -2.86 10.41 15.24
C ASN A 70 -1.36 10.71 15.24
N LYS A 71 -0.56 10.04 16.07
CA LYS A 71 0.91 10.13 16.04
C LYS A 71 1.48 9.65 14.70
N LEU A 72 0.98 8.52 14.18
CA LEU A 72 1.39 7.99 12.88
C LEU A 72 1.03 8.95 11.74
N HIS A 73 -0.18 9.50 11.74
CA HIS A 73 -0.60 10.49 10.74
C HIS A 73 0.23 11.77 10.82
N ALA A 74 0.57 12.25 12.03
CA ALA A 74 1.45 13.40 12.21
C ALA A 74 2.87 13.14 11.69
N ALA A 75 3.43 11.95 11.95
CA ALA A 75 4.72 11.55 11.40
C ALA A 75 4.68 11.43 9.87
N ALA A 76 3.63 10.82 9.32
CA ALA A 76 3.41 10.69 7.88
C ALA A 76 3.26 12.06 7.21
N HIS A 77 2.54 13.00 7.82
CA HIS A 77 2.43 14.37 7.30
C HIS A 77 3.77 15.10 7.29
N ARG A 78 4.60 14.93 8.33
CA ARG A 78 5.95 15.51 8.38
C ARG A 78 6.87 14.90 7.30
N LEU A 79 6.73 13.60 7.04
CA LEU A 79 7.45 12.92 5.96
C LEU A 79 6.97 13.39 4.58
N ALA A 80 5.67 13.56 4.38
CA ALA A 80 5.08 14.04 3.13
C ALA A 80 5.47 15.49 2.81
N THR A 81 5.46 16.38 3.81
CA THR A 81 5.90 17.76 3.60
C THR A 81 7.41 17.86 3.38
N ALA A 82 8.20 17.00 4.03
CA ALA A 82 9.63 16.90 3.74
C ALA A 82 9.91 16.31 2.35
N SER A 83 9.10 15.35 1.87
CA SER A 83 9.28 14.74 0.54
C SER A 83 8.87 15.67 -0.59
N ASP A 84 7.71 16.35 -0.45
CA ASP A 84 7.22 17.31 -1.44
C ASP A 84 8.12 18.56 -1.49
N GLY A 85 8.73 18.94 -0.37
CA GLY A 85 9.56 20.13 -0.27
C GLY A 85 11.02 19.98 -0.69
N LEU A 86 11.64 18.79 -0.58
CA LEU A 86 13.12 18.71 -0.66
C LEU A 86 13.73 17.83 -1.75
N THR A 87 12.99 17.02 -2.50
CA THR A 87 13.66 16.08 -3.42
C THR A 87 13.11 16.00 -4.81
N LEU A 88 11.82 16.23 -5.05
CA LEU A 88 11.25 15.88 -6.35
C LEU A 88 11.52 16.93 -7.43
N ASP A 89 11.30 18.22 -7.13
CA ASP A 89 11.61 19.30 -8.09
C ASP A 89 13.11 19.45 -8.32
N ARG A 90 13.91 19.37 -7.24
CA ARG A 90 15.37 19.46 -7.34
C ARG A 90 15.94 18.26 -8.13
N LEU A 91 15.46 17.04 -7.88
CA LEU A 91 15.88 15.86 -8.65
C LEU A 91 15.49 15.98 -10.12
N LYS A 92 14.30 16.52 -10.41
CA LYS A 92 13.83 16.77 -11.78
C LYS A 92 14.70 17.80 -12.50
N GLU A 93 15.10 18.89 -11.82
CA GLU A 93 16.05 19.87 -12.36
C GLU A 93 17.41 19.24 -12.70
N TRP A 94 17.98 18.44 -11.79
CA TRP A 94 19.25 17.75 -12.04
C TRP A 94 19.16 16.73 -13.18
N LEU A 95 18.03 16.01 -13.27
CA LEU A 95 17.77 15.08 -14.38
C LEU A 95 17.67 15.82 -15.72
N ALA A 96 16.95 16.94 -15.75
CA ALA A 96 16.85 17.76 -16.96
C ALA A 96 18.22 18.32 -17.37
N ALA A 97 18.99 18.86 -16.43
CA ALA A 97 20.34 19.34 -16.70
C ALA A 97 21.28 18.22 -17.20
N GLY A 98 21.18 17.02 -16.62
CA GLY A 98 21.90 15.83 -17.06
C GLY A 98 21.53 15.43 -18.49
N LEU A 99 20.23 15.38 -18.82
CA LEU A 99 19.78 15.05 -20.16
C LEU A 99 20.19 16.10 -21.20
N ILE A 100 20.14 17.38 -20.86
CA ILE A 100 20.59 18.47 -21.74
C ILE A 100 22.10 18.35 -22.02
N SER A 101 22.91 18.11 -20.99
CA SER A 101 24.36 17.95 -21.19
C SER A 101 24.71 16.73 -22.06
N VAL A 102 24.03 15.60 -21.89
CA VAL A 102 24.18 14.42 -22.76
C VAL A 102 23.77 14.74 -24.20
N ALA A 103 22.65 15.45 -24.40
CA ALA A 103 22.19 15.82 -25.74
C ALA A 103 23.21 16.71 -26.46
N ILE A 104 23.82 17.68 -25.76
CA ILE A 104 24.86 18.55 -26.33
C ILE A 104 26.08 17.73 -26.78
N ILE A 105 26.52 16.77 -25.96
CA ILE A 105 27.66 15.89 -26.29
C ILE A 105 27.35 15.08 -27.56
N LEU A 106 26.14 14.52 -27.66
CA LEU A 106 25.72 13.75 -28.83
C LEU A 106 25.67 14.59 -30.10
N VAL A 107 25.13 15.81 -30.04
CA VAL A 107 25.10 16.75 -31.17
C VAL A 107 26.52 17.13 -31.60
N ALA A 108 27.42 17.42 -30.66
CA ALA A 108 28.81 17.74 -30.95
C ALA A 108 29.54 16.55 -31.60
N ALA A 109 29.35 15.34 -31.09
CA ALA A 109 29.93 14.13 -31.67
C ALA A 109 29.39 13.84 -33.07
N TRP A 110 28.10 14.07 -33.29
CA TRP A 110 27.47 13.90 -34.60
C TRP A 110 27.98 14.94 -35.60
N ALA A 111 28.10 16.20 -35.19
CA ALA A 111 28.69 17.25 -36.02
C ALA A 111 30.16 16.94 -36.36
N TRP A 112 30.95 16.44 -35.41
CA TRP A 112 32.33 16.02 -35.65
C TRP A 112 32.44 14.88 -36.66
N ARG A 113 31.50 13.92 -36.61
CA ARG A 113 31.43 12.82 -37.59
C ARG A 113 31.13 13.31 -39.01
N TRP A 114 30.31 14.35 -39.16
CA TRP A 114 30.04 14.95 -40.47
C TRP A 114 31.16 15.89 -40.94
N ALA A 115 31.89 16.51 -40.01
CA ALA A 115 33.05 17.35 -40.31
C ALA A 115 34.28 16.53 -40.74
N GLN A 116 34.34 15.24 -40.40
CA GLN A 116 35.28 14.33 -41.04
C GLN A 116 34.82 14.10 -42.48
N GLU A 117 35.34 14.93 -43.39
CA GLU A 117 35.18 14.75 -44.83
C GLU A 117 35.44 13.28 -45.18
N PRO A 118 34.58 12.62 -46.00
CA PRO A 118 35.00 11.38 -46.62
C PRO A 118 36.27 11.75 -47.40
N LYS A 119 37.40 11.09 -47.12
CA LYS A 119 38.56 11.17 -47.99
C LYS A 119 38.13 10.63 -49.34
N ILE A 120 37.67 11.53 -50.21
CA ILE A 120 37.40 11.21 -51.60
C ILE A 120 38.80 11.16 -52.23
N GLU A 121 39.39 9.97 -52.21
CA GLU A 121 40.57 9.73 -53.02
C GLU A 121 40.11 9.78 -54.48
N THR A 122 40.23 10.96 -55.10
CA THR A 122 40.01 11.15 -56.53
C THR A 122 41.20 10.54 -57.28
N HIS A 123 41.25 9.22 -57.34
CA HIS A 123 42.11 8.53 -58.29
C HIS A 123 41.48 8.69 -59.67
N ALA A 124 42.08 9.49 -60.53
CA ALA A 124 41.73 9.49 -61.94
C ALA A 124 42.16 8.14 -62.53
N TYR A 125 41.25 7.35 -63.09
CA TYR A 125 41.58 6.06 -63.71
C TYR A 125 41.63 6.20 -65.23
N GLY A 126 42.74 5.76 -65.82
CA GLY A 126 42.95 5.71 -67.26
C GLY A 126 42.68 4.32 -67.82
N CYS A 127 42.24 4.25 -69.07
CA CYS A 127 42.08 2.98 -69.77
C CYS A 127 43.38 2.57 -70.47
N SER A 128 43.91 1.39 -70.15
CA SER A 128 45.23 0.92 -70.62
C SER A 128 45.31 0.58 -72.11
N THR A 129 44.23 0.13 -72.75
CA THR A 129 44.28 -0.44 -74.11
C THR A 129 43.35 0.24 -75.12
N GLY A 130 42.55 1.23 -74.70
CA GLY A 130 41.70 2.02 -75.58
C GLY A 130 40.28 2.20 -75.06
N TRP A 131 39.82 3.45 -75.05
CA TRP A 131 38.48 3.87 -74.64
C TRP A 131 37.48 3.73 -75.79
N ASP A 132 36.37 3.03 -75.57
CA ASP A 132 35.25 3.00 -76.53
C ASP A 132 34.22 4.08 -76.15
N ALA A 133 34.31 5.23 -76.83
CA ALA A 133 33.46 6.39 -76.55
C ALA A 133 31.96 6.15 -76.77
N LYS A 134 31.57 5.19 -77.63
CA LYS A 134 30.15 4.91 -77.89
C LYS A 134 29.51 4.05 -76.83
N LYS A 135 30.30 3.20 -76.16
CA LYS A 135 29.81 2.26 -75.14
C LYS A 135 30.18 2.68 -73.72
N ALA A 136 31.01 3.70 -73.57
CA ALA A 136 31.56 4.15 -72.29
C ALA A 136 32.26 3.03 -71.50
N ILE A 137 32.99 2.15 -72.19
CA ILE A 137 33.67 1.00 -71.59
C ILE A 137 35.15 1.03 -71.98
N CYS A 138 36.02 0.74 -71.01
CA CYS A 138 37.43 0.46 -71.24
C CYS A 138 37.61 -0.99 -71.74
N LYS A 139 38.31 -1.19 -72.87
CA LYS A 139 38.58 -2.53 -73.40
C LYS A 139 39.68 -3.29 -72.64
N GLY A 140 40.31 -2.66 -71.66
CA GLY A 140 41.41 -3.20 -70.86
C GLY A 140 41.17 -3.03 -69.36
N LYS A 141 42.25 -3.06 -68.59
CA LYS A 141 42.20 -2.78 -67.15
C LYS A 141 42.19 -1.27 -66.90
N TRP A 142 41.41 -0.84 -65.91
CA TRP A 142 41.51 0.49 -65.33
C TRP A 142 42.81 0.58 -64.53
N VAL A 143 43.63 1.60 -64.81
CA VAL A 143 44.91 1.83 -64.15
C VAL A 143 44.87 3.23 -63.56
N PRO A 144 45.32 3.44 -62.30
CA PRO A 144 45.36 4.78 -61.73
C PRO A 144 46.32 5.66 -62.55
N LEU A 145 45.83 6.82 -62.99
CA LEU A 145 46.63 7.90 -63.51
C LEU A 145 47.24 8.58 -62.28
N VAL A 146 48.52 8.35 -62.06
CA VAL A 146 49.26 9.04 -61.01
C VAL A 146 49.28 10.53 -61.36
N GLU A 147 48.49 11.35 -60.67
CA GLU A 147 48.71 12.79 -60.66
C GLU A 147 49.96 13.05 -59.79
N THR A 148 51.10 13.30 -60.45
CA THR A 148 52.32 13.82 -59.80
C THR A 148 52.33 15.35 -60.02
N PRO A 149 52.74 16.15 -59.03
CA PRO A 149 51.97 17.25 -58.43
C PRO A 149 52.05 18.57 -59.20
N ALA A 150 51.04 19.42 -59.05
CA ALA A 150 51.15 20.83 -59.41
C ALA A 150 51.74 21.63 -58.23
N GLY A 151 53.06 21.86 -58.23
CA GLY A 151 53.77 22.95 -57.48
C GLY A 151 53.74 22.84 -55.95
N GLN A 152 54.67 23.37 -55.12
CA GLN A 152 55.44 24.62 -55.16
C GLN A 152 54.61 25.85 -55.50
#